data_AF-A0A316QSZ6-F1
#
_entry.id   AF-A0A316QSZ6-F1
#
_cell.length_a   1.000
_cell.length_b   1.000
_cell.length_c   1.000
_cell.angle_alpha   90.00
_cell.angle_beta   90.00
_cell.angle_gamma   90.00
#
_symmetry.space_group_name_H-M   'P 1'
#
loop_
_entity.id
_entity.type
_entity.pdbx_description
1 polymer ?
#
loop_
_entity_poly.entity_id
_entity_poly.type
_entity_poly.pdbx_seq_one_letter_code
_entity_poly.pdbx_strand_id
1 'polypeptide(L)'
;NYEFSVNVKIISQEAQGGILFRMNNFSHTDYKTTSLGTNYDGYYLSIGKYLVNLYKRSYGREDVKLGGAKPQGGLSFNNGAQVRVTVRCENTKITIYLNGEEFLSCVDAECYTSGYIALYAEKNSSYLFSDYEYIEL
;
A
#
# COMPACT_ATOMS: atom_id res chain seq x y z
N ASN A 1 -2.73 17.15 0.85
CA ASN A 1 -1.71 16.37 0.14
C ASN A 1 -0.72 15.88 1.18
N TYR A 2 -0.04 14.75 0.95
CA TYR A 2 0.89 14.22 1.95
C TYR A 2 1.91 13.27 1.36
N GLU A 3 2.94 13.01 2.13
CA GLU A 3 3.88 11.91 1.96
C GLU A 3 3.91 11.05 3.22
N PHE A 4 3.85 9.73 3.04
CA PHE A 4 4.00 8.75 4.11
C PHE A 4 5.13 7.79 3.77
N SER A 5 6.05 7.59 4.71
CA SER A 5 7.17 6.66 4.56
C SER A 5 7.22 5.64 5.69
N VAL A 6 7.60 4.42 5.37
CA VAL A 6 7.77 3.32 6.32
C VAL A 6 8.81 2.32 5.81
N ASN A 7 9.66 1.82 6.70
CA ASN A 7 10.51 0.68 6.40
C ASN A 7 9.67 -0.60 6.46
N VAL A 8 9.75 -1.40 5.40
CA VAL A 8 8.99 -2.65 5.26
C VAL A 8 9.95 -3.81 5.06
N LYS A 9 9.79 -4.86 5.87
CA LYS A 9 10.50 -6.14 5.72
C LYS A 9 9.51 -7.29 5.77
N ILE A 10 9.58 -8.19 4.79
CA ILE A 10 8.77 -9.41 4.73
C ILE A 10 9.45 -10.50 5.56
N ILE A 11 8.75 -11.04 6.55
CA ILE A 11 9.29 -12.03 7.50
C ILE A 11 8.89 -13.46 7.10
N SER A 12 7.65 -13.65 6.67
CA SER A 12 7.10 -14.96 6.36
C SER A 12 7.47 -15.48 4.97
N GLN A 13 7.23 -16.77 4.74
CA GLN A 13 7.31 -17.36 3.40
C GLN A 13 6.21 -16.82 2.47
N GLU A 14 4.99 -16.76 2.98
CA GLU A 14 3.89 -16.04 2.32
C GLU A 14 4.11 -14.54 2.41
N ALA A 15 3.66 -13.80 1.40
CA ALA A 15 3.96 -12.38 1.25
C ALA A 15 2.78 -11.67 0.58
N GLN A 16 1.66 -11.64 1.29
CA GLN A 16 0.44 -10.96 0.89
C GLN A 16 0.10 -9.92 1.96
N GLY A 17 0.08 -8.65 1.56
CA GLY A 17 -0.05 -7.52 2.47
C GLY A 17 0.49 -6.25 1.84
N GLY A 18 0.60 -5.21 2.65
CA GLY A 18 1.18 -3.94 2.22
C GLY A 18 0.55 -2.75 2.94
N ILE A 19 0.33 -1.67 2.18
CA ILE A 19 -0.07 -0.37 2.73
C ILE A 19 -1.40 0.02 2.09
N LEU A 20 -2.37 0.39 2.91
CA LEU A 20 -3.61 1.02 2.51
C LEU A 20 -3.51 2.51 2.79
N PHE A 21 -3.98 3.34 1.89
CA PHE A 21 -3.86 4.79 2.04
C PHE A 21 -5.00 5.53 1.36
N ARG A 22 -5.29 6.75 1.87
CA ARG A 22 -6.54 7.49 1.58
C ARG A 22 -7.77 6.59 1.75
N MET A 23 -7.73 5.74 2.77
CA MET A 23 -8.74 4.72 3.04
C MET A 23 -9.94 5.34 3.79
N ASN A 24 -11.14 5.14 3.25
CA ASN A 24 -12.41 5.62 3.78
C ASN A 24 -13.46 4.49 3.85
N ASN A 25 -14.60 4.78 4.48
CA ASN A 25 -15.78 3.90 4.58
C ASN A 25 -15.49 2.52 5.19
N PHE A 26 -15.34 2.50 6.52
CA PHE A 26 -15.24 1.28 7.35
C PHE A 26 -16.61 0.67 7.71
N SER A 27 -17.70 1.25 7.23
CA SER A 27 -19.07 1.06 7.73
C SER A 27 -19.60 -0.37 7.57
N HIS A 28 -18.91 -1.24 6.84
CA HIS A 28 -19.30 -2.62 6.56
C HIS A 28 -18.39 -3.67 7.23
N THR A 29 -17.42 -3.24 8.04
CA THR A 29 -16.78 -4.13 9.03
C THR A 29 -17.64 -4.17 10.28
N ASP A 30 -18.62 -5.08 10.30
CA ASP A 30 -19.25 -5.48 11.57
C ASP A 30 -18.13 -5.98 12.50
N TYR A 31 -18.13 -5.55 13.75
CA TYR A 31 -17.20 -5.96 14.82
C TYR A 31 -17.07 -7.48 15.05
N LYS A 32 -17.83 -8.29 14.29
CA LYS A 32 -17.83 -9.76 14.28
C LYS A 32 -17.00 -10.36 13.12
N THR A 33 -16.77 -9.64 12.04
CA THR A 33 -15.96 -10.13 10.91
C THR A 33 -14.52 -9.65 11.09
N THR A 34 -13.66 -10.56 11.53
CA THR A 34 -12.21 -10.39 11.75
C THR A 34 -11.40 -10.15 10.47
N SER A 35 -12.00 -9.62 9.40
CA SER A 35 -11.29 -9.25 8.18
C SER A 35 -11.72 -7.86 7.72
N LEU A 36 -10.74 -6.96 7.56
CA LEU A 36 -10.89 -5.72 6.78
C LEU A 36 -11.41 -5.99 5.34
N GLY A 37 -11.25 -7.23 4.85
CA GLY A 37 -11.85 -7.70 3.61
C GLY A 37 -11.55 -6.77 2.42
N THR A 38 -12.49 -6.74 1.47
CA THR A 38 -12.55 -5.80 0.35
C THR A 38 -13.50 -4.63 0.65
N ASN A 39 -13.79 -4.38 1.93
CA ASN A 39 -14.89 -3.52 2.35
C ASN A 39 -14.42 -2.10 2.70
N TYR A 40 -13.68 -1.48 1.80
CA TYR A 40 -13.23 -0.10 1.95
C TYR A 40 -13.10 0.60 0.60
N ASP A 41 -13.13 1.91 0.65
CA ASP A 41 -12.78 2.78 -0.47
C ASP A 41 -11.36 3.31 -0.24
N GLY A 42 -10.50 3.31 -1.26
CA GLY A 42 -9.15 3.84 -1.13
C GLY A 42 -8.16 3.18 -2.07
N TYR A 43 -6.89 3.21 -1.68
CA TYR A 43 -5.82 2.57 -2.44
C TYR A 43 -5.15 1.47 -1.64
N TYR A 44 -4.71 0.44 -2.35
CA TYR A 44 -3.93 -0.66 -1.82
C TYR A 44 -2.62 -0.77 -2.59
N LEU A 45 -1.52 -0.47 -1.91
CA LEU A 45 -0.19 -0.84 -2.36
C LEU A 45 0.11 -2.26 -1.83
N SER A 46 -0.13 -3.25 -2.69
CA SER A 46 0.24 -4.63 -2.43
C SER A 46 1.75 -4.79 -2.56
N ILE A 47 2.38 -5.29 -1.50
CA ILE A 47 3.83 -5.49 -1.42
C ILE A 47 4.07 -6.98 -1.23
N GLY A 48 4.49 -7.66 -2.30
CA GLY A 48 4.94 -9.05 -2.26
C GLY A 48 6.45 -9.17 -2.48
N LYS A 49 6.96 -10.39 -2.35
CA LYS A 49 8.38 -10.72 -2.60
C LYS A 49 8.84 -10.39 -4.02
N TYR A 50 7.95 -10.57 -4.99
CA TYR A 50 8.28 -10.46 -6.41
C TYR A 50 7.49 -9.39 -7.15
N LEU A 51 6.45 -8.83 -6.54
CA LEU A 51 5.59 -7.85 -7.20
C LEU A 51 5.18 -6.80 -6.19
N VAL A 52 5.24 -5.56 -6.62
CA VAL A 52 4.59 -4.43 -5.93
C VAL A 52 3.56 -3.88 -6.89
N ASN A 53 2.29 -3.88 -6.47
CA ASN A 53 1.16 -3.46 -7.29
C ASN A 53 0.33 -2.41 -6.57
N LEU A 54 -0.11 -1.40 -7.30
CA LEU A 54 -1.03 -0.40 -6.81
C LEU A 54 -2.42 -0.66 -7.38
N TYR A 55 -3.40 -0.72 -6.48
CA TYR A 55 -4.81 -0.88 -6.81
C TYR A 55 -5.62 0.29 -6.25
N LYS A 56 -6.63 0.71 -7.01
CA LYS A 56 -7.75 1.49 -6.52
C LYS A 56 -8.87 0.52 -6.17
N ARG A 57 -9.43 0.68 -4.97
CA ARG A 57 -10.54 -0.14 -4.48
C ARG A 57 -11.74 0.72 -4.18
N SER A 58 -12.91 0.20 -4.53
CA SER A 58 -14.19 0.77 -4.17
C SER A 58 -15.12 -0.35 -3.69
N TYR A 59 -15.86 -0.11 -2.63
CA TYR A 59 -16.76 -1.11 -2.06
C TYR A 59 -17.74 -1.67 -3.10
N GLY A 60 -17.84 -3.00 -3.16
CA GLY A 60 -18.73 -3.72 -4.07
C GLY A 60 -18.31 -3.68 -5.54
N ARG A 61 -17.10 -3.22 -5.86
CA ARG A 61 -16.54 -3.19 -7.22
C ARG A 61 -15.26 -4.01 -7.32
N GLU A 62 -14.90 -4.38 -8.54
CA GLU A 62 -13.61 -5.01 -8.83
C GLU A 62 -12.45 -4.04 -8.61
N ASP A 63 -11.33 -4.59 -8.15
CA ASP A 63 -10.08 -3.85 -7.96
C ASP A 63 -9.55 -3.34 -9.31
N VAL A 64 -9.27 -2.04 -9.40
CA VAL A 64 -8.64 -1.45 -10.59
C VAL A 64 -7.14 -1.37 -10.36
N LYS A 65 -6.36 -2.15 -11.10
CA LYS A 65 -4.88 -2.06 -11.06
C LYS A 65 -4.42 -0.78 -11.76
N LEU A 66 -3.81 0.12 -11.00
CA LEU A 66 -3.25 1.38 -11.50
C LEU A 66 -1.80 1.23 -11.98
N GLY A 67 -1.10 0.21 -11.49
CA GLY A 67 0.27 -0.06 -11.90
C GLY A 67 0.94 -1.12 -11.04
N GLY A 68 2.18 -1.44 -11.38
CA GLY A 68 2.99 -2.38 -10.62
C GLY A 68 3.95 -3.19 -11.47
N ALA A 69 5.05 -3.59 -10.86
CA ALA A 69 6.12 -4.34 -11.50
C ALA A 69 6.86 -5.22 -10.48
N LYS A 70 7.81 -6.01 -10.96
CA LYS A 70 8.77 -6.70 -10.11
C LYS A 70 9.91 -5.74 -9.73
N PRO A 71 10.09 -5.37 -8.45
CA PRO A 71 11.22 -4.56 -8.04
C PRO A 71 12.54 -5.30 -8.32
N GLN A 72 13.56 -4.57 -8.77
CA GLN A 72 14.87 -5.12 -9.13
C GLN A 72 15.96 -4.62 -8.17
N GLY A 73 17.06 -5.36 -8.08
CA GLY A 73 18.25 -4.94 -7.32
C GLY A 73 17.92 -4.54 -5.88
N GLY A 74 18.38 -3.36 -5.47
CA GLY A 74 18.19 -2.81 -4.12
C GLY A 74 16.74 -2.47 -3.75
N LEU A 75 15.79 -2.55 -4.69
CA LEU A 75 14.37 -2.28 -4.45
C LEU A 75 13.58 -3.55 -4.10
N SER A 76 14.21 -4.72 -4.22
CA SER A 76 13.58 -6.02 -4.02
C SER A 76 13.40 -6.38 -2.54
N PHE A 77 12.19 -6.85 -2.20
CA PHE A 77 11.84 -7.38 -0.88
C PHE A 77 12.27 -8.83 -0.64
N ASN A 78 12.94 -9.46 -1.62
CA ASN A 78 13.41 -10.84 -1.48
C ASN A 78 14.45 -11.01 -0.37
N ASN A 79 14.54 -12.25 0.13
CA ASN A 79 15.54 -12.66 1.12
C ASN A 79 15.53 -11.85 2.43
N GLY A 80 14.37 -11.26 2.79
CA GLY A 80 14.22 -10.51 4.03
C GLY A 80 14.92 -9.15 4.02
N ALA A 81 15.17 -8.58 2.83
CA ALA A 81 15.60 -7.20 2.69
C ALA A 81 14.57 -6.24 3.28
N GLN A 82 15.06 -5.16 3.90
CA GLN A 82 14.24 -4.05 4.34
C GLN A 82 14.27 -2.97 3.26
N VAL A 83 13.11 -2.45 2.88
CA VAL A 83 12.97 -1.40 1.87
C VAL A 83 12.15 -0.26 2.49
N ARG A 84 12.64 0.98 2.35
CA ARG A 84 11.89 2.20 2.67
C ARG A 84 10.84 2.40 1.58
N VAL A 85 9.57 2.29 1.93
CA VAL A 85 8.46 2.55 1.02
C VAL A 85 7.91 3.93 1.31
N THR A 86 7.80 4.76 0.28
CA THR A 86 7.23 6.11 0.37
C THR A 86 6.05 6.23 -0.57
N VAL A 87 4.90 6.64 -0.03
CA VAL A 87 3.69 6.95 -0.78
C VAL A 87 3.50 8.45 -0.76
N ARG A 88 3.67 9.08 -1.92
CA ARG A 88 3.41 10.50 -2.13
C ARG A 88 2.09 10.71 -2.85
N CYS A 89 1.26 11.55 -2.25
CA CYS A 89 -0.13 11.77 -2.61
C CYS A 89 -0.34 13.28 -2.88
N GLU A 90 -0.30 13.69 -4.13
CA GLU A 90 -0.40 15.09 -4.57
C GLU A 90 -1.57 15.28 -5.55
N ASN A 91 -2.70 15.75 -5.02
CA ASN A 91 -3.96 15.86 -5.74
C ASN A 91 -4.34 14.50 -6.38
N THR A 92 -4.41 14.44 -7.70
CA THR A 92 -4.70 13.25 -8.52
C THR A 92 -3.48 12.37 -8.78
N LYS A 93 -2.27 12.86 -8.49
CA LYS A 93 -1.02 12.13 -8.71
C LYS A 93 -0.64 11.32 -7.48
N ILE A 94 -0.34 10.05 -7.70
CA ILE A 94 0.20 9.14 -6.68
C ILE A 94 1.55 8.65 -7.19
N THR A 95 2.58 8.80 -6.36
CA THR A 95 3.93 8.32 -6.66
C THR A 95 4.42 7.43 -5.53
N ILE A 96 4.95 6.27 -5.90
CA ILE A 96 5.51 5.29 -4.98
C ILE A 96 7.03 5.29 -5.18
N TYR A 97 7.76 5.46 -4.09
CA TYR A 97 9.21 5.31 -4.07
C TYR A 97 9.59 4.09 -3.24
N LEU A 98 10.64 3.40 -3.69
CA LEU A 98 11.29 2.31 -2.97
C LEU A 98 12.75 2.74 -2.74
N ASN A 99 13.21 2.77 -1.49
CA ASN A 99 14.54 3.28 -1.11
C ASN A 99 14.87 4.66 -1.73
N GLY A 100 13.87 5.53 -1.87
CA GLY A 100 14.00 6.86 -2.45
C GLY A 100 13.99 6.92 -3.98
N GLU A 101 14.01 5.78 -4.68
CA GLU A 101 13.89 5.71 -6.13
C GLU A 101 12.42 5.62 -6.56
N GLU A 102 12.01 6.42 -7.56
CA GLU A 102 10.65 6.36 -8.10
C GLU A 102 10.41 4.97 -8.72
N PHE A 103 9.46 4.24 -8.16
CA PHE A 103 9.11 2.89 -8.61
C PHE A 103 7.86 2.90 -9.49
N LEU A 104 6.87 3.72 -9.14
CA LEU A 104 5.60 3.83 -9.87
C LEU A 104 5.05 5.24 -9.71
N SER A 105 4.53 5.81 -10.79
CA SER A 105 3.73 7.04 -10.75
C SER A 105 2.46 6.83 -11.58
N CYS A 106 1.31 7.25 -11.04
CA CYS A 106 0.03 7.23 -11.75
C CYS A 106 -0.77 8.51 -11.50
N VAL A 107 -1.67 8.83 -12.43
CA VAL A 107 -2.66 9.90 -12.29
C VAL A 107 -4.04 9.25 -12.28
N ASP A 108 -4.79 9.45 -11.20
CA ASP A 108 -6.18 9.03 -11.07
C ASP A 108 -7.08 10.27 -11.09
N ALA A 109 -7.83 10.45 -12.18
CA ALA A 109 -8.71 11.62 -12.34
C ALA A 109 -9.84 11.64 -11.30
N GLU A 110 -10.28 10.48 -10.83
CA GLU A 110 -11.35 10.34 -9.84
C GLU A 110 -10.75 9.92 -8.49
N CYS A 111 -9.68 10.58 -8.08
CA CYS A 111 -8.93 10.16 -6.91
C CYS A 111 -9.72 10.35 -5.60
N TYR A 112 -9.55 9.42 -4.66
CA TYR A 112 -9.80 9.71 -3.24
C TYR A 112 -8.82 10.77 -2.77
N THR A 113 -9.26 11.78 -2.01
CA THR A 113 -8.44 12.94 -1.61
C THR A 113 -8.05 12.94 -0.12
N SER A 114 -8.75 12.18 0.71
CA SER A 114 -8.52 12.06 2.15
C SER A 114 -8.71 10.61 2.60
N GLY A 115 -8.41 10.31 3.87
CA GLY A 115 -8.65 9.00 4.48
C GLY A 115 -7.47 8.54 5.32
N TYR A 116 -7.64 7.39 5.98
CA TYR A 116 -6.63 6.81 6.85
C TYR A 116 -5.52 6.11 6.08
N ILE A 117 -4.40 5.91 6.76
CA ILE A 117 -3.31 5.02 6.36
C ILE A 117 -3.39 3.79 7.27
N ALA A 118 -3.30 2.60 6.68
CA ALA A 118 -3.25 1.35 7.43
C ALA A 118 -2.17 0.43 6.87
N LEU A 119 -1.64 -0.40 7.75
CA LEU A 119 -0.64 -1.41 7.44
C LEU A 119 -1.31 -2.76 7.59
N TYR A 120 -1.10 -3.64 6.61
CA TYR A 120 -1.91 -4.84 6.46
C TYR A 120 -1.04 -6.04 6.10
N ALA A 121 -1.40 -7.18 6.69
CA ALA A 121 -0.87 -8.48 6.35
C ALA A 121 -2.04 -9.47 6.25
N GLU A 122 -2.04 -10.30 5.21
CA GLU A 122 -3.00 -11.38 5.09
C GLU A 122 -2.70 -12.50 6.10
N LYS A 123 -3.68 -13.40 6.27
CA LYS A 123 -3.49 -14.62 7.07
C LYS A 123 -2.22 -15.35 6.61
N ASN A 124 -1.43 -15.83 7.57
CA ASN A 124 -0.13 -16.49 7.36
C ASN A 124 1.00 -15.62 6.76
N SER A 125 0.72 -14.36 6.43
CA SER A 125 1.75 -13.38 6.08
C SER A 125 2.19 -12.57 7.30
N SER A 126 3.45 -12.15 7.33
CA SER A 126 4.05 -11.41 8.44
C SER A 126 5.05 -10.40 7.90
N TYR A 127 4.86 -9.16 8.32
CA TYR A 127 5.66 -8.01 7.93
C TYR A 127 6.17 -7.32 9.20
N LEU A 128 7.38 -6.80 9.13
CA LEU A 128 7.89 -5.82 10.07
C LEU A 128 7.79 -4.44 9.41
N PHE A 129 7.02 -3.57 10.02
CA PHE A 129 6.92 -2.16 9.67
C PHE A 129 7.62 -1.34 10.75
N SER A 130 8.48 -0.39 10.36
CA SER A 130 9.24 0.44 11.30
C SER A 130 9.56 1.82 10.72
N ASP A 131 10.02 2.73 11.58
CA ASP A 131 10.58 4.03 11.17
C ASP A 131 9.59 4.88 10.35
N TYR A 132 8.42 5.12 10.92
CA TYR A 132 7.33 5.82 10.25
C TYR A 132 7.59 7.32 10.15
N GLU A 133 7.24 7.91 9.00
CA GLU A 133 7.29 9.35 8.78
C GLU A 133 6.05 9.79 7.99
N TYR A 134 5.53 10.96 8.36
CA TYR A 134 4.39 11.59 7.70
C TYR A 134 4.68 13.08 7.54
N ILE A 135 4.48 13.58 6.32
CA ILE A 135 4.70 14.99 5.98
C ILE A 135 3.46 15.49 5.24
N GLU A 136 2.92 16.64 5.68
CA GLU A 136 1.88 17.35 4.94
C GLU A 136 2.53 18.23 3.86
N LEU A 137 1.99 18.18 2.63
CA LEU A 137 2.52 18.87 1.44
C LEU A 137 1.67 20.06 1.05
#